data_AF-A0A925YXU2-F1
#
_entry.id   AF-A0A925YXU2-F1
#
_cell.length_a   1.000
_cell.length_b   1.000
_cell.length_c   1.000
_cell.angle_alpha   90.00
_cell.angle_beta   90.00
_cell.angle_gamma   90.00
#
_symmetry.space_group_name_H-M   'P 1'
#
loop_
_entity.id
_entity.type
_entity.pdbx_description
1 polymer ?
#
loop_
_entity_poly.entity_id
_entity_poly.type
_entity_poly.pdbx_seq_one_letter_code
_entity_poly.pdbx_strand_id
1 'polypeptide(L)'
;MTQKFSCPAMLFWIAMLMLPLAARSQVVTTNADSGPGSLRDAIIFANANPGATITFSFADTAVQTITLLSDLPDIFGDGTVIDGYT
;
A
#
# COMPACT_ATOMS: atom_id res chain seq x y z
N MET A 1 -56.34 14.40 9.59
CA MET A 1 -55.55 13.89 10.73
C MET A 1 -54.33 13.15 10.17
N THR A 2 -53.29 13.86 9.72
CA THR A 2 -52.08 14.23 10.50
C THR A 2 -51.27 13.02 10.98
N GLN A 3 -50.46 12.42 10.10
CA GLN A 3 -49.35 11.54 10.48
C GLN A 3 -48.06 12.36 10.54
N LYS A 4 -47.89 12.96 11.71
CA LYS A 4 -46.67 13.25 12.47
C LYS A 4 -45.33 13.17 11.70
N PHE A 5 -44.88 14.32 11.25
CA PHE A 5 -43.46 14.59 11.03
C PHE A 5 -42.67 14.32 12.33
N SER A 6 -41.72 13.40 12.30
CA SER A 6 -40.68 13.29 13.34
C SER A 6 -39.34 12.92 12.72
N CYS A 7 -38.43 13.90 12.80
CA CYS A 7 -36.99 13.86 12.59
C CYS A 7 -36.45 13.73 11.16
N PRO A 8 -36.17 14.86 10.46
CA PRO A 8 -35.52 14.86 9.15
C PRO A 8 -33.98 14.93 9.23
N ALA A 9 -33.32 14.32 10.23
CA ALA A 9 -31.92 14.66 10.54
C ALA A 9 -31.03 13.49 11.00
N MET A 10 -31.18 12.28 10.47
CA MET A 10 -30.20 11.21 10.74
C MET A 10 -30.03 10.23 9.57
N LEU A 11 -29.87 10.77 8.37
CA LEU A 11 -29.67 9.98 7.14
C LEU A 11 -28.48 10.47 6.30
N PHE A 12 -27.52 11.20 6.88
CA PHE A 12 -26.51 11.90 6.08
C PHE A 12 -25.14 12.09 6.77
N TRP A 13 -24.60 11.10 7.48
CA TRP A 13 -23.19 11.13 7.95
C TRP A 13 -22.42 9.80 7.79
N ILE A 14 -23.01 8.78 7.16
CA ILE A 14 -22.31 7.54 6.80
C ILE A 14 -22.57 7.23 5.32
N ALA A 15 -22.49 8.26 4.48
CA ALA A 15 -22.27 8.07 3.07
C ALA A 15 -20.81 8.40 2.78
N MET A 16 -20.05 7.35 2.49
CA MET A 16 -19.11 7.40 1.38
C MET A 16 -17.81 8.14 1.65
N LEU A 17 -16.96 7.51 2.46
CA LEU A 17 -15.57 7.35 2.06
C LEU A 17 -15.11 5.90 2.27
N MET A 18 -15.91 4.95 1.80
CA MET A 18 -15.35 3.66 1.41
C MET A 18 -14.70 3.90 0.05
N LEU A 19 -13.47 4.45 0.06
CA LEU A 19 -12.63 4.37 -1.13
C LEU A 19 -12.58 2.89 -1.50
N PRO A 20 -12.72 2.54 -2.79
CA PRO A 20 -12.33 1.20 -3.20
C PRO A 20 -10.89 1.01 -2.72
N LEU A 21 -10.64 -0.06 -1.96
CA LEU A 21 -9.29 -0.51 -1.64
C LEU A 21 -8.70 -1.00 -2.97
N ALA A 22 -8.31 -0.07 -3.84
CA ALA A 22 -7.52 -0.38 -5.00
C ALA A 22 -6.23 -0.99 -4.44
N ALA A 23 -6.03 -2.29 -4.68
CA ALA A 23 -4.81 -2.98 -4.29
C ALA A 23 -3.62 -2.16 -4.80
N ARG A 24 -2.85 -1.59 -3.88
CA ARG A 24 -1.78 -0.65 -4.22
C ARG A 24 -0.49 -1.44 -4.40
N SER A 25 -0.16 -1.83 -5.62
CA SER A 25 1.06 -2.59 -5.88
C SER A 25 2.25 -1.67 -6.14
N GLN A 26 3.43 -2.02 -5.64
CA GLN A 26 4.72 -1.46 -6.06
C GLN A 26 5.64 -2.56 -6.51
N VAL A 27 6.40 -2.29 -7.57
CA VAL A 27 7.32 -3.25 -8.17
C VAL A 27 8.74 -2.78 -7.92
N VAL A 28 9.53 -3.62 -7.27
CA VAL A 28 10.98 -3.44 -7.12
C VAL A 28 11.65 -3.94 -8.40
N THR A 29 12.37 -3.05 -9.08
CA THR A 29 13.02 -3.33 -10.38
C THR A 29 14.54 -3.18 -10.34
N THR A 30 15.07 -2.65 -9.25
CA THR A 30 16.51 -2.45 -9.07
C THR A 30 16.99 -3.04 -7.75
N ASN A 31 18.25 -3.49 -7.75
CA ASN A 31 18.97 -3.95 -6.57
C ASN A 31 19.66 -2.81 -5.81
N ALA A 32 19.47 -1.57 -6.24
CA ALA A 32 19.93 -0.39 -5.52
C ALA A 32 19.24 -0.26 -4.15
N ASP A 33 19.99 0.17 -3.14
CA ASP A 33 19.49 0.44 -1.78
C ASP A 33 18.49 1.61 -1.72
N SER A 34 18.61 2.57 -2.64
CA SER A 34 17.77 3.76 -2.71
C SER A 34 17.54 4.22 -4.16
N GLY A 35 16.52 5.06 -4.33
CA GLY A 35 16.10 5.58 -5.63
C GLY A 35 14.83 4.89 -6.16
N PRO A 36 14.29 5.38 -7.29
CA PRO A 36 13.05 4.86 -7.86
C PRO A 36 13.14 3.36 -8.15
N GLY A 37 12.14 2.59 -7.72
CA GLY A 37 12.08 1.14 -7.95
C GLY A 37 12.98 0.31 -7.03
N SER A 38 13.60 0.91 -6.00
CA SER A 38 14.32 0.20 -4.94
C SER A 38 13.36 -0.37 -3.88
N LEU A 39 13.85 -1.33 -3.09
CA LEU A 39 13.10 -1.87 -1.95
C LEU A 39 12.74 -0.77 -0.92
N ARG A 40 13.62 0.21 -0.71
CA ARG A 40 13.38 1.32 0.22
C ARG A 40 12.24 2.23 -0.23
N ASP A 41 12.21 2.56 -1.52
CA ASP A 41 11.13 3.33 -2.13
C ASP A 41 9.79 2.57 -2.03
N ALA A 42 9.81 1.26 -2.27
CA ALA A 42 8.63 0.40 -2.11
C ALA A 42 8.12 0.34 -0.66
N ILE A 43 9.00 0.31 0.34
CA ILE A 43 8.62 0.36 1.77
C ILE A 43 8.01 1.71 2.12
N ILE A 44 8.61 2.81 1.67
CA ILE A 44 8.06 4.17 1.89
C ILE A 44 6.67 4.27 1.28
N PHE A 45 6.48 3.74 0.07
CA PHE A 45 5.18 3.66 -0.55
C PHE A 45 4.21 2.80 0.27
N ALA A 46 4.58 1.59 0.70
CA ALA A 46 3.70 0.73 1.47
C ALA A 46 3.28 1.35 2.80
N ASN A 47 4.19 2.06 3.47
CA ASN A 47 3.90 2.81 4.69
C ASN A 47 2.92 3.97 4.46
N ALA A 48 3.00 4.64 3.31
CA ALA A 48 2.01 5.66 2.95
C ALA A 48 0.67 5.06 2.48
N ASN A 49 0.59 3.74 2.27
CA ASN A 49 -0.51 3.08 1.60
C ASN A 49 -0.86 1.73 2.22
N PRO A 50 -1.74 1.73 3.23
CA PRO A 50 -2.26 0.50 3.82
C PRO A 50 -2.84 -0.43 2.75
N GLY A 51 -2.58 -1.74 2.89
CA GLY A 51 -2.98 -2.77 1.93
C GLY A 51 -2.13 -2.83 0.66
N ALA A 52 -0.93 -2.23 0.66
CA ALA A 52 -0.03 -2.30 -0.47
C ALA A 52 0.69 -3.66 -0.60
N THR A 53 0.92 -4.08 -1.83
CA THR A 53 1.71 -5.27 -2.15
C THR A 53 3.01 -4.86 -2.83
N ILE A 54 4.14 -5.24 -2.26
CA ILE A 54 5.46 -5.08 -2.86
C ILE A 54 5.79 -6.37 -3.62
N THR A 55 5.95 -6.28 -4.93
CA THR A 55 6.38 -7.38 -5.81
C THR A 55 7.77 -7.11 -6.38
N PHE A 56 8.44 -8.12 -6.93
CA PHE A 56 9.78 -7.99 -7.49
C PHE A 56 9.78 -8.38 -8.96
N SER A 57 10.19 -7.47 -9.84
CA SER A 57 10.30 -7.71 -11.28
C SER A 57 11.70 -7.31 -11.73
N PHE A 58 12.59 -8.29 -11.78
CA PHE A 58 13.93 -8.11 -12.32
C PHE A 58 13.96 -8.69 -13.74
N ALA A 59 14.66 -8.01 -14.65
CA ALA A 59 14.83 -8.49 -16.02
C ALA A 59 15.56 -9.84 -16.06
N ASP A 60 16.44 -10.08 -15.09
CA ASP A 60 17.17 -11.32 -14.92
C ASP A 60 16.47 -12.24 -13.91
N THR A 61 16.29 -13.51 -14.27
CA THR A 61 15.71 -14.56 -13.40
C THR A 61 16.68 -15.08 -12.33
N ALA A 62 17.88 -14.50 -12.24
CA ALA A 62 18.87 -14.86 -11.24
C ALA A 62 18.48 -14.34 -9.85
N VAL A 63 19.02 -14.99 -8.82
CA VAL A 63 18.88 -14.52 -7.43
C VAL A 63 19.47 -13.11 -7.32
N GLN A 64 18.63 -12.16 -6.93
CA GLN A 64 19.03 -10.78 -6.72
C GLN A 64 19.39 -10.56 -5.26
N THR A 65 20.57 -9.96 -5.04
CA THR A 65 21.00 -9.53 -3.71
C THR A 65 20.92 -8.01 -3.63
N ILE A 66 20.18 -7.50 -2.66
CA ILE A 66 20.09 -6.06 -2.37
C ILE A 66 21.04 -5.78 -1.20
N THR A 67 22.14 -5.08 -1.49
CA THR A 67 23.11 -4.68 -0.45
C THR A 67 22.61 -3.42 0.22
N LEU A 68 22.18 -3.53 1.47
CA LEU A 68 21.71 -2.40 2.26
C LEU A 68 22.88 -1.52 2.71
N LEU A 69 22.74 -0.20 2.54
CA LEU A 69 23.72 0.79 3.03
C LEU A 69 23.41 1.27 4.45
N SER A 70 22.17 1.12 4.87
CA SER A 70 21.68 1.40 6.22
C SER A 70 20.54 0.46 6.56
N ASP A 71 20.10 0.46 7.82
CA ASP A 71 18.86 -0.21 8.19
C ASP A 71 17.69 0.29 7.33
N LEU A 72 16.81 -0.65 6.96
CA LEU A 72 15.58 -0.35 6.24
C LEU A 72 14.59 0.37 7.17
N PRO A 73 13.72 1.24 6.64
CA PRO A 73 12.63 1.81 7.42
C PRO A 73 11.71 0.71 7.95
N ASP A 74 11.18 0.90 9.16
CA ASP A 74 10.16 0.01 9.71
C ASP A 74 8.93 -0.03 8.79
N ILE A 75 8.32 -1.21 8.68
CA ILE A 75 7.05 -1.40 7.97
C ILE A 75 5.92 -1.29 8.98
N PHE A 76 5.11 -0.25 8.86
CA PHE A 76 3.94 0.01 9.71
C PHE A 76 2.65 0.18 8.91
N GLY A 77 2.71 0.08 7.57
CA GLY A 77 1.50 0.05 6.74
C GLY A 77 0.67 -1.21 7.03
N ASP A 78 -0.53 -1.03 7.56
CA ASP A 78 -1.45 -2.15 7.84
C ASP A 78 -1.72 -2.97 6.57
N GLY A 79 -1.60 -4.29 6.67
CA GLY A 79 -1.87 -5.18 5.54
C GLY A 79 -0.83 -5.13 4.42
N THR A 80 0.38 -4.60 4.68
CA THR A 80 1.49 -4.68 3.73
C THR A 80 1.86 -6.13 3.43
N VAL A 81 1.94 -6.48 2.14
CA VAL A 81 2.40 -7.80 1.67
C VAL A 81 3.69 -7.63 0.89
N ILE A 82 4.70 -8.46 1.17
CA ILE A 82 5.93 -8.54 0.37
C ILE A 82 5.92 -9.90 -0.35
N ASP A 83 5.73 -9.87 -1.66
CA ASP A 83 5.70 -11.05 -2.51
C ASP A 83 6.98 -11.16 -3.33
N GLY A 84 7.91 -12.02 -2.88
CA GLY A 84 9.19 -12.30 -3.52
C GLY A 84 9.17 -13.42 -4.56
N TYR A 85 7.99 -13.95 -4.93
CA TYR A 85 7.91 -15.18 -5.71
C TYR A 85 7.09 -15.07 -7.00
N THR A 86 6.05 -14.25 -7.04
CA THR A 86 5.14 -14.14 -8.21
C THR A 86 5.60 -13.17 -9.27
#